data_AF-A0A3E0H0Q9-F1
#
_entry.id   AF-A0A3E0H0Q9-F1
#
_cell.length_a   1.000
_cell.length_b   1.000
_cell.length_c   1.000
_cell.angle_alpha   90.00
_cell.angle_beta   90.00
_cell.angle_gamma   90.00
#
_symmetry.space_group_name_H-M   'P 1'
#
loop_
_entity.id
_entity.type
_entity.pdbx_description
1 polymer ?
#
loop_
_entity_poly.entity_id
_entity_poly.type
_entity_poly.pdbx_seq_one_letter_code
_entity_poly.pdbx_strand_id
1 'polypeptide(L)'
;MLDDKYINDRHTMHRWLRLQAPICEAVLPDGRWVWLVSRYADAVAILKPAPQAPTLSDVDDVLAGLDGDFDLLADFAKPATGDDVVAHLIVNGIVDLLRHPEQQGLNVAELSRHDGPYATALQPVAEPTSLAGIDILPGETVAVLIGSANRDPSVFDRPDDLDLSRDATGRLTLGDHDDLVTEAITKLRRRFPDLALASEPTRLDDVVVNGYAAAPVTPGPRSAALA
;
A
#
# COMPACT_ATOMS: atom_id res chain seq x y z
N MET A 1 -13.75 -14.60 6.24
CA MET A 1 -12.98 -14.54 4.98
C MET A 1 -12.81 -13.06 4.66
N LEU A 2 -11.58 -12.56 4.72
CA LEU A 2 -11.21 -11.23 5.26
C LEU A 2 -11.31 -11.13 6.79
N ASP A 3 -10.90 -12.19 7.49
CA ASP A 3 -10.77 -12.26 8.97
C ASP A 3 -9.32 -12.05 9.41
N ASP A 4 -9.01 -12.11 10.71
CA ASP A 4 -7.65 -11.91 11.25
C ASP A 4 -6.58 -12.79 10.57
N LYS A 5 -6.97 -13.98 10.09
CA LYS A 5 -6.07 -14.89 9.36
C LYS A 5 -5.73 -14.35 7.96
N TYR A 6 -6.66 -13.67 7.30
CA TYR A 6 -6.38 -12.96 6.05
C TYR A 6 -5.43 -11.79 6.26
N ILE A 7 -5.57 -11.05 7.37
CA ILE A 7 -4.74 -9.86 7.62
C ILE A 7 -3.27 -10.26 7.81
N ASN A 8 -3.03 -11.35 8.53
CA ASN A 8 -1.69 -11.86 8.84
C ASN A 8 -1.01 -12.62 7.67
N ASP A 9 -1.75 -13.18 6.73
CA ASP A 9 -1.21 -13.93 5.57
C ASP A 9 -1.90 -13.53 4.25
N ARG A 10 -2.00 -12.21 4.03
CA ARG A 10 -2.74 -11.65 2.89
C ARG A 10 -2.18 -12.10 1.55
N HIS A 11 -0.86 -12.18 1.39
CA HIS A 11 -0.24 -12.48 0.10
C HIS A 11 -0.49 -13.91 -0.35
N THR A 12 -0.45 -14.88 0.57
CA THR A 12 -0.81 -16.28 0.26
C THR A 12 -2.28 -16.37 -0.15
N MET A 13 -3.17 -15.69 0.58
CA MET A 13 -4.59 -15.66 0.22
C MET A 13 -4.82 -14.97 -1.13
N HIS A 14 -4.17 -13.83 -1.38
CA HIS A 14 -4.25 -13.11 -2.66
C HIS A 14 -3.83 -14.01 -3.82
N ARG A 15 -2.71 -14.74 -3.67
CA ARG A 15 -2.26 -15.69 -4.68
C ARG A 15 -3.28 -16.80 -4.92
N TRP A 16 -3.84 -17.36 -3.85
CA TRP A 16 -4.87 -18.39 -3.96
C TRP A 16 -6.11 -17.86 -4.67
N LEU A 17 -6.61 -16.67 -4.29
CA LEU A 17 -7.75 -16.01 -4.92
C LEU A 17 -7.52 -15.81 -6.41
N ARG A 18 -6.39 -15.21 -6.82
CA ARG A 18 -6.06 -14.99 -8.24
C ARG A 18 -6.14 -16.28 -9.08
N LEU A 19 -5.73 -17.41 -8.51
CA LEU A 19 -5.66 -18.69 -9.21
C LEU A 19 -6.99 -19.45 -9.19
N GLN A 20 -7.65 -19.51 -8.04
CA GLN A 20 -8.76 -20.43 -7.78
C GLN A 20 -10.13 -19.75 -7.81
N ALA A 21 -10.20 -18.49 -7.37
CA ALA A 21 -11.44 -17.75 -7.19
C ALA A 21 -11.20 -16.25 -7.48
N PRO A 22 -10.86 -15.88 -8.73
CA PRO A 22 -10.39 -14.54 -9.05
C PRO A 22 -11.46 -13.48 -8.82
N ILE A 23 -12.72 -13.89 -8.95
CA ILE A 23 -13.92 -13.16 -8.57
C ILE A 23 -14.76 -14.08 -7.69
N CYS A 24 -15.09 -13.66 -6.47
CA CYS A 24 -15.93 -14.47 -5.57
C CYS A 24 -16.67 -13.61 -4.56
N GLU A 25 -17.75 -14.14 -4.01
CA GLU A 25 -18.47 -13.49 -2.92
C GLU A 25 -17.67 -13.52 -1.61
N ALA A 26 -17.75 -12.45 -0.82
CA ALA A 26 -17.21 -12.39 0.52
C ALA A 26 -18.03 -11.47 1.43
N VAL A 27 -17.71 -11.50 2.72
CA VAL A 27 -18.31 -10.64 3.74
C VAL A 27 -17.19 -9.85 4.42
N LEU A 28 -17.28 -8.52 4.38
CA LEU A 28 -16.36 -7.62 5.07
C LEU A 28 -16.48 -7.77 6.60
N PRO A 29 -15.49 -7.31 7.39
CA PRO A 29 -15.56 -7.37 8.85
C PRO A 29 -16.79 -6.70 9.46
N ASP A 30 -17.36 -5.69 8.79
CA ASP A 30 -18.58 -4.99 9.19
C ASP A 30 -19.89 -5.72 8.82
N GLY A 31 -19.79 -6.91 8.23
CA GLY A 31 -20.93 -7.74 7.84
C GLY A 31 -21.50 -7.45 6.45
N ARG A 32 -20.98 -6.46 5.72
CA ARG A 32 -21.43 -6.18 4.33
C ARG A 32 -20.95 -7.27 3.37
N TRP A 33 -21.85 -7.77 2.55
CA TRP A 33 -21.53 -8.65 1.43
C TRP A 33 -20.94 -7.85 0.26
N VAL A 34 -19.94 -8.42 -0.42
CA VAL A 34 -19.24 -7.82 -1.56
C VAL A 34 -18.79 -8.89 -2.55
N TRP A 35 -18.58 -8.48 -3.81
CA TRP A 35 -17.77 -9.23 -4.77
C TRP A 35 -16.29 -8.91 -4.56
N LEU A 36 -15.44 -9.89 -4.29
CA LEU A 36 -13.98 -9.73 -4.32
C LEU A 36 -13.47 -9.83 -5.75
N VAL A 37 -12.52 -8.98 -6.10
CA VAL A 37 -11.77 -9.04 -7.37
C VAL A 37 -10.28 -9.02 -7.07
N SER A 38 -9.54 -10.00 -7.56
CA SER A 38 -8.13 -10.20 -7.19
C SER A 38 -7.12 -10.10 -8.33
N ARG A 39 -7.56 -10.24 -9.59
CA ARG A 39 -6.71 -10.15 -10.78
C ARG A 39 -6.59 -8.72 -11.28
N TYR A 40 -5.45 -8.40 -11.89
CA TYR A 40 -5.17 -7.06 -12.38
C TYR A 40 -6.13 -6.61 -13.48
N ALA A 41 -6.38 -7.46 -14.49
CA ALA A 41 -7.25 -7.11 -15.62
C ALA A 41 -8.68 -6.77 -15.16
N ASP A 42 -9.20 -7.56 -14.22
CA ASP A 42 -10.53 -7.36 -13.64
C ASP A 42 -10.58 -6.11 -12.74
N ALA A 43 -9.51 -5.85 -11.99
CA ALA A 43 -9.37 -4.64 -11.18
C ALA A 43 -9.42 -3.37 -12.06
N VAL A 44 -8.67 -3.33 -13.16
CA VAL A 44 -8.67 -2.18 -14.09
C VAL A 44 -10.05 -1.94 -14.72
N ALA A 45 -10.82 -3.00 -14.99
CA ALA A 45 -12.16 -2.87 -15.55
C ALA A 45 -13.16 -2.22 -14.58
N ILE A 46 -12.94 -2.36 -13.27
CA ILE A 46 -13.84 -1.88 -12.21
C ILE A 46 -13.38 -0.54 -11.63
N LEU A 47 -12.08 -0.38 -11.42
CA LEU A 47 -11.52 0.82 -10.81
C LEU A 47 -11.82 2.02 -11.69
N LYS A 48 -12.61 2.93 -11.14
CA LYS A 48 -12.71 4.28 -11.68
C LYS A 48 -11.46 5.04 -11.25
N PRO A 49 -10.96 6.01 -12.04
CA PRO A 49 -9.89 6.89 -11.57
C PRO A 49 -10.29 7.45 -10.21
N ALA A 50 -9.35 7.38 -9.26
CA ALA A 50 -9.57 7.91 -7.93
C ALA A 50 -9.95 9.39 -8.04
N PRO A 51 -10.92 9.89 -7.24
CA PRO A 51 -11.08 11.34 -7.10
C PRO A 51 -9.73 11.95 -6.69
N GLN A 52 -9.42 13.14 -7.20
CA GLN A 52 -8.18 13.85 -6.87
C GLN A 52 -7.98 13.86 -5.35
N ALA A 53 -6.90 13.24 -4.91
CA ALA A 53 -6.53 13.23 -3.51
C ALA A 53 -6.08 14.64 -3.08
N PRO A 54 -6.37 15.05 -1.84
CA PRO A 54 -5.90 16.32 -1.31
C PRO A 54 -4.36 16.37 -1.25
N THR A 55 -3.84 17.60 -1.24
CA THR A 55 -2.43 17.92 -1.11
C THR A 55 -2.00 17.83 0.34
N LEU A 56 -1.01 16.99 0.63
CA LEU A 56 -0.38 16.97 1.95
C LEU A 56 0.36 18.29 2.18
N SER A 57 -0.10 19.06 3.16
CA SER A 57 0.65 20.18 3.70
C SER A 57 1.80 19.63 4.54
N ASP A 58 3.01 19.88 4.02
CA ASP A 58 4.32 19.86 4.66
C ASP A 58 4.93 18.50 5.04
N VAL A 59 5.77 17.99 4.12
CA VAL A 59 6.82 16.96 4.35
C VAL A 59 7.60 17.22 5.64
N ASP A 60 7.75 18.48 6.01
CA ASP A 60 8.47 18.89 7.21
C ASP A 60 7.79 18.44 8.50
N ASP A 61 6.46 18.23 8.54
CA ASP A 61 5.76 17.68 9.70
C ASP A 61 6.05 16.17 9.86
N VAL A 62 6.09 15.43 8.74
CA VAL A 62 6.53 14.02 8.73
C VAL A 62 7.98 13.91 9.20
N LEU A 63 8.86 14.83 8.77
CA LEU A 63 10.27 14.84 9.18
C LEU A 63 10.49 15.33 10.61
N ALA A 64 9.71 16.30 11.10
CA ALA A 64 9.77 16.80 12.48
C ALA A 64 9.35 15.70 13.46
N GLY A 65 8.36 14.90 13.06
CA GLY A 65 8.02 13.62 13.65
C GLY A 65 9.05 12.51 13.40
N LEU A 66 10.37 12.78 13.26
CA LEU A 66 11.44 11.76 13.25
C LEU A 66 12.62 12.12 14.19
N ASP A 67 12.57 13.24 14.91
CA ASP A 67 13.68 13.78 15.70
C ASP A 67 13.82 13.25 17.16
N GLY A 68 13.09 12.20 17.57
CA GLY A 68 13.03 11.63 18.94
C GLY A 68 13.37 10.12 19.06
N ASP A 69 13.20 9.50 20.24
CA ASP A 69 13.22 8.03 20.39
C ASP A 69 11.94 7.47 19.75
N PHE A 70 12.05 6.90 18.54
CA PHE A 70 10.92 6.82 17.59
C PHE A 70 10.20 5.45 17.52
N ASP A 71 8.88 5.48 17.74
CA ASP A 71 7.92 4.62 17.05
C ASP A 71 7.37 5.44 15.88
N LEU A 72 7.72 5.08 14.64
CA LEU A 72 7.51 5.89 13.43
C LEU A 72 6.06 6.37 13.21
N LEU A 73 5.06 5.87 13.94
CA LEU A 73 3.64 6.09 13.64
C LEU A 73 2.65 6.21 14.81
N ALA A 74 3.06 6.65 16.01
CA ALA A 74 2.07 6.89 17.07
C ALA A 74 0.97 7.93 16.69
N ASP A 75 1.25 8.84 15.74
CA ASP A 75 0.29 9.87 15.28
C ASP A 75 -0.54 9.50 14.03
N PHE A 76 -0.12 8.48 13.26
CA PHE A 76 -0.73 8.08 11.98
C PHE A 76 -1.60 6.82 12.08
N ALA A 77 -1.84 6.31 13.30
CA ALA A 77 -2.84 5.28 13.57
C ALA A 77 -4.27 5.85 13.56
N LYS A 78 -4.66 6.55 12.49
CA LYS A 78 -5.98 7.19 12.30
C LYS A 78 -6.61 6.72 10.97
N PRO A 79 -7.96 6.75 10.85
CA PRO A 79 -8.64 6.28 9.64
C PRO A 79 -8.18 7.03 8.40
N ALA A 80 -7.98 6.32 7.28
CA ALA A 80 -7.44 6.89 6.04
C ALA A 80 -8.27 8.07 5.52
N THR A 81 -7.80 9.27 5.83
CA THR A 81 -8.07 10.47 5.05
C THR A 81 -7.00 10.63 3.98
N GLY A 82 -7.23 11.49 2.98
CA GLY A 82 -6.31 11.62 1.84
C GLY A 82 -4.88 12.05 2.21
N ASP A 83 -4.68 12.68 3.37
CA ASP A 83 -3.36 13.06 3.86
C ASP A 83 -2.63 11.88 4.51
N ASP A 84 -3.35 10.87 5.03
CA ASP A 84 -2.76 9.72 5.71
C ASP A 84 -2.16 8.69 4.73
N VAL A 85 -2.65 8.61 3.49
CA VAL A 85 -2.21 7.57 2.53
C VAL A 85 -0.78 7.77 2.02
N VAL A 86 -0.34 9.02 1.86
CA VAL A 86 1.05 9.33 1.51
C VAL A 86 1.98 9.01 2.69
N ALA A 87 1.57 9.30 3.92
CA ALA A 87 2.34 8.94 5.11
C ALA A 87 2.51 7.42 5.23
N HIS A 88 1.43 6.65 5.00
CA HIS A 88 1.51 5.19 4.93
C HIS A 88 2.45 4.72 3.81
N LEU A 89 2.42 5.34 2.63
CA LEU A 89 3.34 5.00 1.54
C LEU A 89 4.81 5.30 1.90
N ILE A 90 5.08 6.43 2.55
CA ILE A 90 6.42 6.77 3.03
C ILE A 90 6.91 5.69 3.99
N VAL A 91 6.11 5.31 5.00
CA VAL A 91 6.53 4.32 5.99
C VAL A 91 6.68 2.94 5.38
N ASN A 92 5.73 2.49 4.57
CA ASN A 92 5.84 1.20 3.88
C ASN A 92 7.10 1.16 3.01
N GLY A 93 7.35 2.24 2.27
CA GLY A 93 8.57 2.38 1.46
C GLY A 93 9.85 2.31 2.28
N ILE A 94 9.91 2.95 3.44
CA ILE A 94 11.06 2.87 4.35
C ILE A 94 11.23 1.44 4.86
N VAL A 95 10.16 0.80 5.34
CA VAL A 95 10.23 -0.57 5.84
C VAL A 95 10.69 -1.53 4.74
N ASP A 96 10.19 -1.39 3.52
CA ASP A 96 10.64 -2.17 2.36
C ASP A 96 12.13 -1.97 2.07
N LEU A 97 12.62 -0.73 2.07
CA LEU A 97 14.04 -0.42 1.86
C LEU A 97 14.93 -0.95 3.00
N LEU A 98 14.48 -0.87 4.25
CA LEU A 98 15.21 -1.39 5.41
C LEU A 98 15.26 -2.93 5.43
N ARG A 99 14.24 -3.60 4.87
CA ARG A 99 14.21 -5.05 4.69
C ARG A 99 15.07 -5.53 3.52
N HIS A 100 15.36 -4.65 2.56
CA HIS A 100 16.12 -4.95 1.35
C HIS A 100 17.30 -3.99 1.16
N PRO A 101 18.26 -3.93 2.11
CA PRO A 101 19.37 -2.98 2.08
C PRO A 101 20.30 -3.16 0.87
N GLU A 102 20.24 -4.30 0.18
CA GLU A 102 20.93 -4.56 -1.07
C GLU A 102 20.38 -3.78 -2.27
N GLN A 103 19.11 -3.36 -2.22
CA GLN A 103 18.47 -2.57 -3.27
C GLN A 103 19.01 -1.13 -3.26
N GLN A 104 19.58 -0.71 -4.39
CA GLN A 104 20.17 0.62 -4.55
C GLN A 104 19.17 1.59 -5.20
N GLY A 105 19.29 2.88 -4.87
CA GLY A 105 18.44 3.93 -5.42
C GLY A 105 17.10 4.09 -4.70
N LEU A 106 16.13 4.67 -5.40
CA LEU A 106 14.77 4.91 -4.92
C LEU A 106 13.82 4.91 -6.13
N ASN A 107 12.78 4.08 -6.06
CA ASN A 107 11.73 3.98 -7.07
C ASN A 107 10.38 3.90 -6.36
N VAL A 108 9.71 5.04 -6.19
CA VAL A 108 8.43 5.12 -5.47
C VAL A 108 7.33 4.35 -6.19
N ALA A 109 7.37 4.29 -7.52
CA ALA A 109 6.45 3.47 -8.28
C ALA A 109 6.55 2.00 -7.87
N GLU A 110 7.76 1.46 -7.76
CA GLU A 110 7.94 0.08 -7.30
C GLU A 110 7.54 -0.10 -5.83
N LEU A 111 7.90 0.83 -4.93
CA LEU A 111 7.51 0.75 -3.51
C LEU A 111 5.98 0.75 -3.36
N SER A 112 5.28 1.59 -4.14
CA SER A 112 3.82 1.69 -4.15
C SER A 112 3.15 0.46 -4.79
N ARG A 113 3.81 -0.20 -5.75
CA ARG A 113 3.35 -1.50 -6.28
C ARG A 113 3.54 -2.60 -5.24
N HIS A 114 4.73 -2.69 -4.66
CA HIS A 114 5.13 -3.76 -3.75
C HIS A 114 4.35 -3.68 -2.44
N ASP A 115 4.35 -2.56 -1.73
CA ASP A 115 3.65 -2.43 -0.45
C ASP A 115 2.91 -1.10 -0.33
N GLY A 116 2.20 -0.68 -1.38
CA GLY A 116 1.47 0.59 -1.34
C GLY A 116 0.31 0.64 -0.33
N PRO A 117 -0.21 1.84 -0.04
CA PRO A 117 -1.06 2.10 1.13
C PRO A 117 -2.51 1.62 0.99
N TYR A 118 -2.95 1.22 -0.20
CA TYR A 118 -4.28 0.65 -0.42
C TYR A 118 -4.21 -0.87 -0.49
N ALA A 119 -4.84 -1.54 0.46
CA ALA A 119 -5.10 -2.98 0.41
C ALA A 119 -6.29 -3.30 -0.51
N THR A 120 -7.39 -2.56 -0.35
CA THR A 120 -8.66 -2.81 -1.02
C THR A 120 -9.35 -1.50 -1.38
N ALA A 121 -9.95 -1.42 -2.57
CA ALA A 121 -10.87 -0.34 -2.97
C ALA A 121 -12.31 -0.86 -3.00
N LEU A 122 -13.25 -0.16 -2.36
CA LEU A 122 -14.68 -0.50 -2.39
C LEU A 122 -15.38 0.33 -3.47
N GLN A 123 -15.80 -0.34 -4.54
CA GLN A 123 -16.41 0.27 -5.72
C GLN A 123 -17.91 -0.10 -5.80
N PRO A 124 -18.84 0.85 -5.56
CA PRO A 124 -20.25 0.59 -5.82
C PRO A 124 -20.52 0.52 -7.33
N VAL A 125 -21.27 -0.48 -7.74
CA VAL A 125 -21.68 -0.69 -9.14
C VAL A 125 -22.92 0.15 -9.43
N ALA A 126 -22.80 1.09 -10.38
CA ALA A 126 -23.88 2.01 -10.74
C ALA A 126 -24.72 1.51 -11.92
N GLU A 127 -24.14 0.66 -12.75
CA GLU A 127 -24.75 0.12 -13.97
C GLU A 127 -24.41 -1.38 -14.10
N PRO A 128 -25.25 -2.19 -14.77
CA PRO A 128 -24.99 -3.62 -14.92
C PRO A 128 -23.61 -3.86 -15.50
N THR A 129 -22.78 -4.64 -14.80
CA THR A 129 -21.38 -4.88 -15.16
C THR A 129 -21.13 -6.37 -15.25
N SER A 130 -20.67 -6.86 -16.41
CA SER A 130 -20.24 -8.25 -16.56
C SER A 130 -18.72 -8.34 -16.41
N LEU A 131 -18.24 -9.09 -15.42
CA LEU A 131 -16.82 -9.29 -15.15
C LEU A 131 -16.48 -10.79 -15.17
N ALA A 132 -15.63 -11.22 -16.10
CA ALA A 132 -15.29 -12.62 -16.33
C ALA A 132 -16.49 -13.59 -16.39
N GLY A 133 -17.63 -13.14 -16.93
CA GLY A 133 -18.86 -13.93 -17.04
C GLY A 133 -19.77 -13.92 -15.79
N ILE A 134 -19.46 -13.10 -14.80
CA ILE A 134 -20.30 -12.83 -13.63
C ILE A 134 -21.02 -11.51 -13.84
N ASP A 135 -22.35 -11.54 -13.75
CA ASP A 135 -23.18 -10.34 -13.78
C ASP A 135 -23.24 -9.71 -12.40
N ILE A 136 -22.72 -8.49 -12.29
CA ILE A 136 -22.74 -7.66 -11.09
C ILE A 136 -23.82 -6.60 -11.27
N LEU A 137 -24.78 -6.58 -10.35
CA LEU A 137 -25.99 -5.77 -10.48
C LEU A 137 -25.80 -4.36 -9.91
N PRO A 138 -26.54 -3.36 -10.42
CA PRO A 138 -26.56 -2.03 -9.83
C PRO A 138 -26.90 -2.07 -8.33
N GLY A 139 -26.12 -1.36 -7.52
CA GLY A 139 -26.24 -1.33 -6.06
C GLY A 139 -25.37 -2.35 -5.33
N GLU A 140 -24.80 -3.34 -6.03
CA GLU A 140 -23.80 -4.24 -5.46
C GLU A 140 -22.45 -3.53 -5.31
N THR A 141 -21.60 -4.03 -4.41
CA THR A 141 -20.27 -3.46 -4.16
C THR A 141 -19.19 -4.47 -4.55
N VAL A 142 -18.19 -3.99 -5.28
CA VAL A 142 -16.98 -4.73 -5.61
C VAL A 142 -15.85 -4.26 -4.69
N ALA A 143 -15.24 -5.19 -3.96
CA ALA A 143 -14.01 -5.00 -3.23
C ALA A 143 -12.83 -5.44 -4.11
N VAL A 144 -12.16 -4.46 -4.72
CA VAL A 144 -10.98 -4.68 -5.55
C VAL A 144 -9.75 -4.80 -4.65
N LEU A 145 -9.12 -5.97 -4.65
CA LEU A 145 -7.90 -6.24 -3.87
C LEU A 145 -6.68 -5.64 -4.58
N ILE A 146 -6.43 -4.35 -4.37
CA ILE A 146 -5.32 -3.60 -4.99
C ILE A 146 -3.97 -4.28 -4.74
N GLY A 147 -3.68 -4.68 -3.50
CA GLY A 147 -2.44 -5.37 -3.16
C GLY A 147 -2.28 -6.72 -3.86
N SER A 148 -3.40 -7.37 -4.23
CA SER A 148 -3.39 -8.59 -5.02
C SER A 148 -3.10 -8.29 -6.49
N ALA A 149 -3.80 -7.32 -7.07
CA ALA A 149 -3.65 -6.92 -8.47
C ALA A 149 -2.23 -6.44 -8.78
N ASN A 150 -1.63 -5.65 -7.88
CA ASN A 150 -0.23 -5.21 -8.00
C ASN A 150 0.81 -6.33 -7.89
N ARG A 151 0.38 -7.53 -7.49
CA ARG A 151 1.19 -8.77 -7.46
C ARG A 151 0.71 -9.81 -8.48
N ASP A 152 -0.01 -9.39 -9.51
CA ASP A 152 -0.45 -10.31 -10.56
C ASP A 152 0.72 -10.67 -11.50
N PRO A 153 1.13 -11.95 -11.58
CA PRO A 153 2.26 -12.37 -12.42
C PRO A 153 1.97 -12.26 -13.93
N SER A 154 0.71 -12.06 -14.33
CA SER A 154 0.39 -11.77 -15.74
C SER A 154 0.82 -10.37 -16.18
N VAL A 155 1.13 -9.48 -15.23
CA VAL A 155 1.52 -8.08 -15.47
C VAL A 155 2.91 -7.78 -14.95
N PHE A 156 3.23 -8.22 -13.72
CA PHE A 156 4.52 -7.96 -13.08
C PHE A 156 5.31 -9.27 -12.93
N ASP A 157 6.44 -9.37 -13.62
CA ASP A 157 7.36 -10.51 -13.45
C ASP A 157 7.92 -10.57 -12.02
N ARG A 158 8.11 -11.76 -11.43
CA ARG A 158 8.54 -11.92 -10.03
C ARG A 158 7.81 -10.94 -9.08
N PRO A 159 6.46 -10.99 -9.01
CA PRO A 159 5.65 -9.92 -8.42
C PRO A 159 5.84 -9.76 -6.91
N ASP A 160 6.31 -10.81 -6.23
CA ASP A 160 6.55 -10.82 -4.80
C ASP A 160 7.92 -10.22 -4.43
N ASP A 161 8.82 -10.02 -5.40
CA ASP A 161 10.13 -9.42 -5.18
C ASP A 161 10.03 -7.90 -5.27
N LEU A 162 10.76 -7.21 -4.38
CA LEU A 162 11.07 -5.80 -4.55
C LEU A 162 12.18 -5.63 -5.59
N ASP A 163 11.92 -4.90 -6.67
CA ASP A 163 12.90 -4.60 -7.71
C ASP A 163 12.88 -3.12 -8.07
N LEU A 164 13.76 -2.32 -7.45
CA LEU A 164 13.78 -0.87 -7.66
C LEU A 164 14.14 -0.45 -9.10
N SER A 165 14.58 -1.38 -9.95
CA SER A 165 14.82 -1.12 -11.38
C SER A 165 13.59 -1.33 -12.26
N ARG A 166 12.49 -1.88 -11.71
CA ARG A 166 11.27 -2.19 -12.44
C ARG A 166 10.55 -0.93 -12.93
N ASP A 167 10.04 -0.99 -14.16
CA ASP A 167 8.98 -0.09 -14.60
C ASP A 167 7.65 -0.51 -13.95
N ALA A 168 7.26 0.22 -12.90
CA ALA A 168 6.05 0.01 -12.12
C ALA A 168 5.00 1.11 -12.37
N THR A 169 5.06 1.78 -13.52
CA THR A 169 4.07 2.82 -13.91
C THR A 169 2.64 2.29 -13.98
N GLY A 170 2.45 1.00 -14.27
CA GLY A 170 1.15 0.34 -14.33
C GLY A 170 0.53 -0.05 -12.98
N ARG A 171 1.09 0.30 -11.82
CA ARG A 171 0.50 -0.05 -10.51
C ARG A 171 -0.88 0.62 -10.31
N LEU A 172 -1.72 0.01 -9.48
CA LEU A 172 -3.11 0.46 -9.22
C LEU A 172 -3.27 1.23 -7.89
N THR A 173 -2.18 1.75 -7.30
CA THR A 173 -2.19 2.37 -5.96
C THR A 173 -2.20 3.90 -6.00
N LEU A 174 -1.05 4.53 -6.19
CA LEU A 174 -0.87 5.99 -6.17
C LEU A 174 0.20 6.38 -7.19
N GLY A 175 -0.11 7.36 -8.05
CA GLY A 175 0.79 7.92 -9.05
C GLY A 175 1.12 9.41 -8.84
N ASP A 176 0.12 10.20 -8.44
CA ASP A 176 0.23 11.67 -8.43
C ASP A 176 1.09 12.24 -7.29
N HIS A 177 1.53 11.41 -6.34
CA HIS A 177 2.33 11.81 -5.18
C HIS A 177 3.78 11.28 -5.19
N ASP A 178 4.23 10.69 -6.31
CA ASP A 178 5.55 10.04 -6.40
C ASP A 178 6.71 11.00 -6.07
N ASP A 179 6.65 12.23 -6.57
CA ASP A 179 7.70 13.24 -6.34
C ASP A 179 7.79 13.63 -4.86
N LEU A 180 6.64 13.81 -4.19
CA LEU A 180 6.55 14.16 -2.78
C LEU A 180 7.13 13.06 -1.89
N VAL A 181 6.74 11.81 -2.16
CA VAL A 181 7.25 10.63 -1.44
C VAL A 181 8.74 10.44 -1.70
N THR A 182 9.19 10.67 -2.94
CA THR A 182 10.61 10.59 -3.31
C THR A 182 11.42 11.59 -2.50
N GLU A 183 10.96 12.84 -2.42
CA GLU A 183 11.61 13.89 -1.64
C GLU A 183 11.69 13.52 -0.14
N ALA A 184 10.58 13.07 0.44
CA ALA A 184 10.51 12.70 1.85
C ALA A 184 11.48 11.55 2.21
N ILE A 185 11.42 10.43 1.47
CA ILE A 185 12.30 9.27 1.70
C ILE A 185 13.77 9.66 1.48
N THR A 186 14.07 10.47 0.47
CA THR A 186 15.44 10.94 0.19
C THR A 186 15.99 11.79 1.34
N LYS A 187 15.21 12.76 1.83
CA LYS A 187 15.60 13.60 2.98
C LYS A 187 15.86 12.75 4.22
N LEU A 188 14.99 11.78 4.50
CA LEU A 188 15.09 10.87 5.64
C LEU A 188 16.35 10.00 5.58
N ARG A 189 16.61 9.32 4.45
CA ARG A 189 17.82 8.51 4.26
C ARG A 189 19.10 9.34 4.36
N ARG A 190 19.08 10.58 3.88
CA ARG A 190 20.21 11.51 4.02
C ARG A 190 20.43 11.91 5.48
N ARG A 191 19.35 12.10 6.24
CA ARG A 191 19.40 12.54 7.64
C ARG A 191 19.84 11.43 8.59
N PHE A 192 19.35 10.21 8.34
CA PHE A 192 19.57 9.01 9.14
C PHE A 192 20.11 7.88 8.24
N PRO A 193 21.39 7.95 7.83
CA PRO A 193 21.98 6.96 6.92
C PRO A 193 22.09 5.56 7.54
N ASP A 194 22.13 5.48 8.87
CA ASP A 194 22.23 4.24 9.65
C ASP A 194 20.88 3.83 10.26
N LEU A 195 19.76 4.34 9.72
CA LEU A 195 18.42 3.96 10.16
C LEU A 195 18.23 2.44 9.99
N ALA A 196 17.71 1.78 11.02
CA ALA A 196 17.43 0.35 11.00
C ALA A 196 16.14 0.03 11.77
N LEU A 197 15.50 -1.10 11.44
CA LEU A 197 14.36 -1.61 12.23
C LEU A 197 14.84 -2.06 13.61
N ALA A 198 14.20 -1.58 14.67
CA ALA A 198 14.49 -1.96 16.05
C ALA A 198 13.80 -3.27 16.44
N SER A 199 12.61 -3.53 15.87
CA SER A 199 11.82 -4.74 16.03
C SER A 199 10.89 -4.95 14.82
N GLU A 200 10.16 -6.06 14.79
CA GLU A 200 9.23 -6.35 13.71
C GLU A 200 8.06 -5.34 13.71
N PRO A 201 7.83 -4.62 12.58
CA PRO A 201 6.70 -3.71 12.45
C PRO A 201 5.34 -4.41 12.59
N THR A 202 4.37 -3.71 13.18
CA THR A 202 3.00 -4.22 13.36
C THR A 202 2.07 -3.58 12.35
N ARG A 203 1.30 -4.38 11.61
CA ARG A 203 0.34 -3.89 10.60
C ARG A 203 -0.92 -3.31 11.27
N LEU A 204 -1.57 -2.38 10.57
CA LEU A 204 -2.94 -1.97 10.90
C LEU A 204 -3.91 -3.14 10.69
N ASP A 205 -4.87 -3.25 11.60
CA ASP A 205 -6.02 -4.15 11.48
C ASP A 205 -7.10 -3.49 10.60
N ASP A 206 -6.77 -3.32 9.31
CA ASP A 206 -7.62 -2.64 8.34
C ASP A 206 -7.60 -3.40 6.99
N VAL A 207 -8.79 -3.51 6.37
CA VAL A 207 -8.97 -4.22 5.10
C VAL A 207 -8.84 -3.30 3.87
N VAL A 208 -8.99 -1.99 4.06
CA VAL A 208 -8.87 -0.95 3.02
C VAL A 208 -7.44 -0.40 3.03
N VAL A 209 -6.90 -0.11 4.21
CA VAL A 209 -5.58 0.49 4.38
C VAL A 209 -4.52 -0.59 4.58
N ASN A 210 -3.44 -0.51 3.82
CA ASN A 210 -2.22 -1.28 4.03
C ASN A 210 -1.17 -0.37 4.65
N GLY A 211 -1.13 -0.31 5.98
CA GLY A 211 -0.16 0.50 6.71
C GLY A 211 0.35 -0.22 7.95
N TYR A 212 1.29 0.42 8.63
CA TYR A 212 1.80 -0.03 9.91
C TYR A 212 1.12 0.73 11.06
N ALA A 213 0.68 0.02 12.08
CA ALA A 213 0.27 0.59 13.36
C ALA A 213 1.48 1.05 14.17
N ALA A 214 2.61 0.34 14.02
CA ALA A 214 3.89 0.67 14.63
C ALA A 214 5.03 0.16 13.75
N ALA A 215 6.11 0.94 13.63
CA ALA A 215 7.33 0.54 12.92
C ALA A 215 8.55 1.00 13.72
N PRO A 216 8.94 0.27 14.77
CA PRO A 216 10.01 0.72 15.66
C PRO A 216 11.36 0.76 14.92
N VAL A 217 12.10 1.85 15.06
CA VAL A 217 13.40 2.06 14.40
C VAL A 217 14.46 2.59 15.34
N THR A 218 15.72 2.26 15.04
CA THR A 218 16.89 2.91 15.62
C THR A 218 17.47 3.88 14.60
N PRO A 219 17.52 5.19 14.86
CA PRO A 219 17.93 6.20 13.88
C PRO A 219 19.44 6.23 13.58
N GLY A 220 20.27 5.64 14.45
CA GLY A 220 21.72 5.81 14.39
C GLY A 220 22.17 7.26 14.61
N PRO A 221 23.44 7.60 14.35
CA PRO A 221 23.93 8.98 14.46
C PRO A 221 23.33 9.89 13.38
N ARG A 222 22.81 11.04 13.80
CA ARG A 222 22.32 12.10 12.90
C ARG A 222 23.45 12.63 12.01
N SER A 223 23.25 12.66 10.69
CA SER A 223 24.23 13.26 9.77
C SER A 223 24.30 14.78 9.94
N ALA A 224 25.47 15.34 10.27
CA ALA A 224 25.63 16.78 10.53
C ALA A 224 25.46 17.68 9.28
N ALA A 225 25.34 17.11 8.08
CA ALA A 225 25.34 17.84 6.80
C ALA A 225 23.99 18.50 6.43
N LEU A 226 23.21 18.94 7.41
CA LEU A 226 22.03 19.78 7.18
C LEU A 226 22.43 21.26 7.24
N ALA A 227 22.93 21.80 6.15
CA ALA A 227 23.02 23.24 5.89
C ALA A 227 22.62 23.50 4.44
#